data_AF-A0A849KTF4-F1
#
_entry.id   AF-A0A849KTF4-F1
#
_cell.length_a   1.000
_cell.length_b   1.000
_cell.length_c   1.000
_cell.angle_alpha   90.00
_cell.angle_beta   90.00
_cell.angle_gamma   90.00
#
_symmetry.space_group_name_H-M   'P 1'
#
loop_
_entity.id
_entity.type
_entity.pdbx_description
1 polymer ?
#
loop_
_entity_poly.entity_id
_entity_poly.type
_entity_poly.pdbx_seq_one_letter_code
_entity_poly.pdbx_strand_id
1 'polypeptide(L)'
;PEFCAVNHMGKVPALRHGESVVTEAAAICAYLDVTFPEAGLAPHPDERADFYRWMFFAAGPLEAALSNRSMGFEVPPERESMMGYGNYDSVVSTLEKAVSRHP
;
A
#
# COMPACT_ATOMS: atom_id res chain seq x y z
N PRO A 1 -8.90 7.73 -22.00
CA PRO A 1 -8.14 8.77 -22.73
C PRO A 1 -7.97 10.06 -21.91
N GLU A 2 -9.04 10.63 -21.35
CA GLU A 2 -8.95 11.83 -20.49
C GLU A 2 -8.42 11.53 -19.08
N PHE A 3 -8.83 10.43 -18.45
CA PHE A 3 -8.33 10.04 -17.13
C PHE A 3 -6.81 9.76 -17.11
N CYS A 4 -6.23 9.37 -18.26
CA CYS A 4 -4.78 9.20 -18.39
C CYS A 4 -4.02 10.52 -18.19
N ALA A 5 -4.65 11.68 -18.43
CA ALA A 5 -4.04 12.98 -18.14
C ALA A 5 -3.92 13.26 -16.62
N VAL A 6 -4.69 12.54 -15.80
CA VAL A 6 -4.62 12.60 -14.33
C VAL A 6 -3.66 11.53 -13.81
N ASN A 7 -3.79 10.28 -14.25
CA ASN A 7 -2.83 9.23 -13.97
C ASN A 7 -2.35 8.59 -15.27
N HIS A 8 -1.10 8.81 -15.66
CA HIS A 8 -0.52 8.24 -16.88
C HIS A 8 -0.61 6.71 -16.92
N MET A 9 -0.63 6.04 -15.76
CA MET A 9 -0.82 4.58 -15.67
C MET A 9 -2.26 4.14 -15.96
N GLY A 10 -3.22 5.07 -16.00
CA GLY A 10 -4.64 4.79 -16.25
C GLY A 10 -5.32 4.04 -15.09
N LYS A 11 -4.72 4.06 -13.89
CA LYS A 11 -5.19 3.32 -12.72
C LYS A 11 -5.87 4.24 -11.71
N VAL A 12 -6.85 3.68 -10.99
CA VAL A 12 -7.48 4.30 -9.83
C VAL A 12 -6.91 3.69 -8.53
N PRO A 13 -6.90 4.43 -7.41
CA PRO A 13 -7.39 5.79 -7.23
C PRO A 13 -6.43 6.89 -7.72
N ALA A 14 -6.98 8.08 -7.98
CA ALA A 14 -6.24 9.32 -8.23
C ALA A 14 -7.02 10.51 -7.62
N LEU A 15 -6.31 11.41 -6.95
CA LEU A 15 -6.86 12.59 -6.30
C LEU A 15 -6.32 13.86 -6.98
N ARG A 16 -7.21 14.82 -7.27
CA ARG A 16 -6.81 16.18 -7.65
C ARG A 16 -7.26 17.14 -6.55
N HIS A 17 -6.30 17.88 -5.97
CA HIS A 17 -6.56 18.93 -5.00
C HIS A 17 -5.88 20.22 -5.45
N GLY A 18 -6.69 21.20 -5.88
CA GLY A 18 -6.19 22.39 -6.57
C GLY A 18 -5.46 22.03 -7.87
N GLU A 19 -4.21 22.46 -7.98
CA GLU A 19 -3.32 22.15 -9.11
C GLU A 19 -2.55 20.84 -8.92
N SER A 20 -2.53 20.29 -7.71
CA SER A 20 -1.80 19.06 -7.41
C SER A 20 -2.60 17.82 -7.79
N VAL A 21 -1.91 16.83 -8.35
CA VAL A 21 -2.45 15.48 -8.60
C VAL A 21 -1.63 14.48 -7.80
N VAL A 22 -2.32 13.67 -7.00
CA VAL A 22 -1.73 12.61 -6.17
C VAL A 22 -2.30 11.28 -6.62
N THR A 23 -1.43 10.37 -7.04
CA THR A 23 -1.76 8.99 -7.41
C THR A 23 -1.17 8.04 -6.36
N GLU A 24 -1.54 6.76 -6.40
CA GLU A 24 -1.26 5.75 -5.38
C GLU A 24 -2.09 5.91 -4.10
N ALA A 25 -2.79 4.84 -3.70
CA ALA A 25 -3.71 4.90 -2.56
C ALA A 25 -3.02 5.31 -1.25
N ALA A 26 -1.85 4.74 -0.95
CA ALA A 26 -1.08 5.08 0.25
C ALA A 26 -0.60 6.54 0.25
N ALA A 27 -0.17 7.06 -0.91
CA ALA A 27 0.26 8.46 -1.02
C ALA A 27 -0.93 9.42 -0.89
N ILE A 28 -2.10 9.06 -1.43
CA ILE A 28 -3.33 9.83 -1.21
C ILE A 28 -3.68 9.88 0.27
N CYS A 29 -3.65 8.75 1.00
CA CYS A 29 -3.92 8.75 2.44
C CYS A 29 -2.94 9.63 3.20
N ALA A 30 -1.63 9.50 2.94
CA ALA A 30 -0.61 10.31 3.59
C ALA A 30 -0.72 11.82 3.23
N TYR A 31 -1.15 12.13 2.01
CA TYR A 31 -1.39 13.51 1.59
C TYR A 31 -2.58 14.12 2.34
N LEU A 32 -3.68 13.38 2.44
CA LEU A 32 -4.89 13.84 3.12
C LEU A 32 -4.66 14.09 4.61
N ASP A 33 -3.87 13.23 5.25
CA ASP A 33 -3.46 13.37 6.65
C ASP A 33 -2.83 14.76 6.91
N VAL A 34 -1.80 15.13 6.14
CA VAL A 34 -1.10 16.41 6.32
C VAL A 34 -1.93 17.61 5.86
N THR A 35 -2.78 17.42 4.84
CA THR A 35 -3.54 18.52 4.21
C THR A 35 -4.76 18.94 5.04
N PHE A 36 -5.38 18.00 5.75
CA PHE A 36 -6.59 18.23 6.55
C PHE A 36 -6.36 17.79 8.01
N PRO A 37 -5.47 18.46 8.76
CA PRO A 37 -5.11 18.05 10.12
C PRO A 37 -6.31 18.04 11.08
N GLU A 38 -7.33 18.86 10.83
CA GLU A 38 -8.58 18.90 11.59
C GLU A 38 -9.40 17.62 11.51
N ALA A 39 -9.17 16.78 10.49
CA ALA A 39 -9.83 15.49 10.36
C ALA A 39 -9.26 14.42 11.30
N GLY A 40 -8.10 14.68 11.94
CA GLY A 40 -7.50 13.76 12.91
C GLY A 40 -7.10 12.40 12.32
N LEU A 41 -6.68 12.37 11.05
CA LEU A 41 -6.26 11.14 10.35
C LEU A 41 -4.80 10.75 10.65
N ALA A 42 -4.01 11.67 11.21
CA ALA A 42 -2.61 11.46 11.51
C ALA A 42 -2.42 10.38 12.57
N PRO A 43 -1.43 9.47 12.41
CA PRO A 43 -1.01 8.65 13.52
C PRO A 43 -0.41 9.51 14.64
N HIS A 44 -0.68 9.14 15.89
CA HIS A 44 0.02 9.72 17.02
C HIS A 44 1.54 9.43 16.91
N PRO A 45 2.42 10.26 17.50
CA PRO A 45 3.87 10.09 17.37
C PRO A 45 4.39 8.70 17.74
N ASP A 46 3.77 8.04 18.72
CA ASP A 46 4.05 6.68 19.17
C ASP A 46 3.54 5.59 18.21
N GLU A 47 2.55 5.89 17.36
CA GLU A 47 1.97 4.97 16.38
C GLU A 47 2.65 5.04 14.99
N ARG A 48 3.42 6.10 14.73
CA ARG A 48 4.01 6.39 13.41
C ARG A 48 4.81 5.25 12.81
N ALA A 49 5.58 4.54 13.64
CA ALA A 49 6.42 3.44 13.18
C ALA A 49 5.57 2.31 12.58
N ASP A 50 4.53 1.89 13.30
CA ASP A 50 3.62 0.84 12.84
C ASP A 50 2.76 1.33 11.68
N PHE A 51 2.25 2.56 11.75
CA PHE A 51 1.46 3.16 10.67
C PHE A 51 2.21 3.15 9.34
N TYR A 52 3.43 3.69 9.28
CA TYR A 52 4.19 3.71 8.04
C TYR A 52 4.60 2.31 7.58
N ARG A 53 4.98 1.43 8.52
CA ARG A 53 5.27 0.03 8.20
C ARG A 53 4.09 -0.61 7.48
N TRP A 54 2.88 -0.50 8.02
CA TRP A 54 1.69 -1.12 7.45
C TRP A 54 1.20 -0.44 6.18
N MET A 55 1.30 0.89 6.09
CA MET A 55 0.96 1.64 4.88
C MET A 55 1.82 1.23 3.69
N PHE A 56 3.14 1.11 3.88
CA PHE A 56 4.06 0.68 2.81
C PHE A 56 4.06 -0.84 2.60
N PHE A 57 3.81 -1.64 3.64
CA PHE A 57 3.63 -3.08 3.48
C PHE A 57 2.40 -3.39 2.61
N ALA A 58 1.29 -2.68 2.83
CA ALA A 58 0.07 -2.84 2.05
C ALA A 58 0.27 -2.43 0.58
N ALA A 59 0.89 -1.26 0.35
CA ALA A 59 1.08 -0.70 -1.00
C ALA A 59 2.18 -1.39 -1.82
N GLY A 60 3.10 -2.13 -1.18
CA GLY A 60 4.16 -2.85 -1.86
C GLY A 60 4.01 -4.37 -1.74
N PRO A 61 4.59 -5.01 -0.71
CA PRO A 61 4.61 -6.45 -0.59
C PRO A 61 3.24 -7.14 -0.69
N LEU A 62 2.22 -6.61 -0.02
CA LEU A 62 0.89 -7.23 0.00
C LEU A 62 0.21 -7.16 -1.35
N GLU A 63 0.14 -5.96 -1.96
CA GLU A 63 -0.44 -5.78 -3.30
C GLU A 63 0.25 -6.70 -4.31
N ALA A 64 1.58 -6.69 -4.36
CA ALA A 64 2.35 -7.47 -5.32
C ALA A 64 2.12 -8.98 -5.16
N ALA A 65 2.07 -9.49 -3.92
CA ALA A 65 1.82 -10.90 -3.65
C ALA A 65 0.40 -11.32 -4.06
N LEU A 66 -0.61 -10.52 -3.71
CA LEU A 66 -2.01 -10.79 -4.05
C LEU A 66 -2.24 -10.74 -5.57
N SER A 67 -1.71 -9.71 -6.23
CA SER A 67 -1.83 -9.53 -7.68
C SER A 67 -1.16 -10.68 -8.43
N ASN A 68 0.07 -11.05 -8.08
CA ASN A 68 0.77 -12.17 -8.70
C ASN A 68 0.02 -13.49 -8.50
N ARG A 69 -0.43 -13.77 -7.28
CA ARG A 69 -1.21 -14.98 -6.99
C ARG A 69 -2.51 -15.04 -7.81
N SER A 70 -3.20 -13.91 -7.94
CA SER A 70 -4.44 -13.82 -8.73
C SER A 70 -4.22 -14.10 -10.22
N MET A 71 -3.02 -13.80 -10.73
CA MET A 71 -2.61 -14.06 -12.12
C MET A 71 -1.98 -15.45 -12.31
N GLY A 72 -1.93 -16.29 -11.28
CA GLY A 72 -1.30 -17.61 -11.33
C GLY A 72 0.22 -17.56 -11.39
N PHE A 73 0.84 -16.43 -11.04
CA PHE A 73 2.29 -16.31 -10.96
C PHE A 73 2.77 -16.92 -9.64
N GLU A 74 3.55 -17.99 -9.74
CA GLU A 74 4.18 -18.66 -8.60
C GLU A 74 5.68 -18.39 -8.61
N VAL A 75 6.19 -17.94 -7.47
CA VAL A 75 7.63 -17.70 -7.28
C VAL A 75 8.29 -19.03 -6.91
N PRO A 76 9.27 -19.52 -7.69
CA PRO A 76 10.02 -20.71 -7.30
C PRO A 76 10.77 -20.48 -5.99
N PRO A 77 10.86 -21.48 -5.09
CA PRO A 77 11.50 -21.34 -3.78
C PRO A 77 12.93 -20.76 -3.85
N GLU A 78 13.71 -21.15 -4.85
CA GLU A 78 15.08 -20.70 -5.06
C GLU A 78 15.20 -19.24 -5.52
N ARG A 79 14.08 -18.57 -5.83
CA ARG A 79 14.03 -17.17 -6.28
C ARG A 79 13.28 -16.25 -5.34
N GLU A 80 12.79 -16.74 -4.20
CA GLU A 80 12.01 -15.92 -3.25
C GLU A 80 12.76 -14.68 -2.78
N SER A 81 14.08 -14.79 -2.56
CA SER A 81 14.92 -13.65 -2.14
C SER A 81 15.03 -12.53 -3.18
N MET A 82 14.69 -12.80 -4.44
CA MET A 82 14.64 -11.80 -5.50
C MET A 82 13.33 -11.00 -5.48
N MET A 83 12.29 -11.54 -4.86
CA MET A 83 10.99 -10.89 -4.75
C MET A 83 10.94 -10.06 -3.48
N GLY A 84 10.64 -8.76 -3.60
CA GLY A 84 10.55 -7.87 -2.43
C GLY A 84 9.49 -8.28 -1.38
N TYR A 85 8.55 -9.17 -1.75
CA TYR A 85 7.57 -9.75 -0.85
C TYR A 85 7.89 -11.19 -0.39
N GLY A 86 8.98 -11.79 -0.88
CA GLY A 86 9.29 -13.21 -0.69
C GLY A 86 8.28 -14.10 -1.39
N ASN A 87 7.40 -14.73 -0.61
CA ASN A 87 6.32 -15.59 -1.09
C ASN A 87 4.96 -15.17 -0.49
N TYR A 88 3.88 -15.64 -1.12
CA TYR A 88 2.51 -15.33 -0.73
C TYR A 88 2.20 -15.69 0.74
N ASP A 89 2.58 -16.89 1.17
CA ASP A 89 2.27 -17.40 2.50
C ASP A 89 2.93 -16.57 3.60
N SER A 90 4.16 -16.09 3.37
CA SER A 90 4.89 -15.24 4.31
C SER A 90 4.25 -13.87 4.48
N VAL A 91 3.74 -13.29 3.39
CA VAL A 91 2.98 -12.03 3.42
C VAL A 91 1.69 -12.20 4.21
N VAL A 92 0.90 -13.23 3.92
CA VAL A 92 -0.35 -13.50 4.62
C VAL A 92 -0.10 -13.80 6.10
N SER A 93 0.89 -14.63 6.43
CA SER A 93 1.27 -14.92 7.82
C SER A 93 1.71 -13.67 8.57
N THR A 94 2.39 -12.74 7.90
CA THR A 94 2.78 -11.45 8.49
C THR A 94 1.55 -10.60 8.83
N LEU A 95 0.58 -10.53 7.93
CA LEU A 95 -0.67 -9.81 8.16
C LEU A 95 -1.51 -10.47 9.26
N GLU A 96 -1.66 -11.80 9.22
CA GLU A 96 -2.40 -12.58 10.23
C GLU A 96 -1.84 -12.36 11.63
N LYS A 97 -0.52 -12.42 11.78
CA LYS A 97 0.16 -12.15 13.06
C LYS A 97 -0.09 -10.74 13.56
N ALA A 98 -0.23 -9.77 12.67
CA ALA A 98 -0.47 -8.38 13.04
C ALA A 98 -1.89 -8.17 13.55
N VAL A 99 -2.89 -8.63 12.80
CA VAL A 99 -4.30 -8.48 13.19
C VAL A 99 -4.65 -9.32 14.43
N SER A 100 -3.93 -10.41 14.68
CA SER A 100 -4.12 -11.23 15.88
C SER A 100 -3.58 -10.61 17.17
N ARG A 101 -2.71 -9.58 17.10
CA ARG A 101 -2.12 -8.96 18.29
C ARG A 101 -3.07 -8.00 19.02
N HIS A 102 -4.11 -7.51 18.33
CA HIS A 102 -5.11 -6.59 18.86
C HIS A 102 -6.50 -6.96 18.33
N PRO A 103 -7.13 -8.03 18.86
CA PRO A 103 -8.47 -8.46 18.47
C PRO A 103 -9.56 -7.45 18.87
#